data_AF-A0A1W9SB98-F1
#
_entry.id   AF-A0A1W9SB98-F1
#
_cell.length_a   1.000
_cell.length_b   1.000
_cell.length_c   1.000
_cell.angle_alpha   90.00
_cell.angle_beta   90.00
_cell.angle_gamma   90.00
#
_symmetry.space_group_name_H-M   'P 1'
#
loop_
_entity.id
_entity.type
_entity.pdbx_description
1 polymer ?
#
loop_
_entity_poly.entity_id
_entity_poly.type
_entity_poly.pdbx_seq_one_letter_code
_entity_poly.pdbx_strand_id
1 'polypeptide(L)' 'MKNFARDLRKNSTDVEGKLWSRIRNKNLDVKFRRQHQIGSKYIADFVCLEKRLI' A
#
# COMPACT_ATOMS: atom_id res chain seq x y z
N MET A 1 18.27 -5.17 2.78
CA MET A 1 16.80 -5.31 2.62
C MET A 1 15.93 -4.27 3.34
N LYS A 2 16.44 -3.39 4.22
CA LYS A 2 15.61 -2.42 4.99
C LYS A 2 15.27 -1.09 4.28
N ASN A 3 15.78 -0.80 3.08
CA ASN A 3 15.70 0.55 2.49
C ASN A 3 14.73 0.72 1.30
N PHE A 4 14.36 -0.35 0.59
CA PHE A 4 13.47 -0.24 -0.58
C PHE A 4 12.10 0.39 -0.27
N ALA A 5 11.52 0.07 0.89
CA ALA A 5 10.24 0.63 1.31
C ALA A 5 10.29 2.15 1.57
N ARG A 6 11.45 2.68 1.99
CA ARG A 6 11.64 4.12 2.20
C ARG A 6 11.84 4.85 0.88
N ASP A 7 12.58 4.24 -0.05
CA ASP A 7 12.83 4.81 -1.37
C ASP A 7 11.57 4.80 -2.24
N LEU A 8 10.73 3.76 -2.16
CA LEU A 8 9.40 3.72 -2.78
C LEU A 8 8.44 4.78 -2.23
N ARG A 9 8.55 5.17 -0.96
CA ARG A 9 7.74 6.29 -0.43
C ARG A 9 8.20 7.63 -0.98
N LYS A 10 9.50 7.79 -1.26
CA LYS A 10 10.10 8.97 -1.88
C LYS A 10 9.84 9.06 -3.39
N ASN A 11 9.79 7.93 -4.07
CA ASN A 11 9.49 7.81 -5.51
C ASN A 11 8.02 7.44 -5.81
N SER A 12 7.18 7.46 -4.78
CA SER A 12 5.73 7.36 -4.88
C SER A 12 5.24 8.39 -5.89
N THR A 13 4.69 7.96 -7.01
CA THR A 13 4.07 8.90 -7.96
C THR A 13 2.94 9.65 -7.24
N ASP A 14 2.68 10.90 -7.64
CA ASP A 14 1.58 11.71 -7.08
C ASP A 14 0.23 10.97 -7.09
N VAL A 15 0.08 10.05 -8.04
CA VAL A 15 -1.07 9.15 -8.18
C VAL A 15 -1.23 8.24 -6.96
N GLU A 16 -0.16 7.63 -6.45
CA GLU A 16 -0.20 6.78 -5.26
C GLU A 16 -0.53 7.58 -4.00
N GLY A 17 -0.03 8.82 -3.90
CA GLY A 17 -0.36 9.72 -2.79
C GLY A 17 -1.84 10.11 -2.80
N LYS A 18 -2.38 10.46 -3.97
CA LYS A 18 -3.81 10.74 -4.16
C LYS A 18 -4.68 9.52 -3.87
N LEU A 19 -4.28 8.33 -4.35
CA LEU A 19 -4.99 7.08 -4.10
C LEU A 19 -4.98 6.74 -2.61
N TRP A 20 -3.82 6.82 -1.96
CA TRP A 20 -3.69 6.57 -0.52
C TRP A 20 -4.53 7.53 0.30
N SER A 21 -4.57 8.81 -0.06
CA SER A 21 -5.43 9.80 0.60
C SER A 21 -6.92 9.41 0.56
N ARG A 22 -7.37 8.80 -0.54
CA ARG A 22 -8.76 8.35 -0.72
C ARG A 22 -9.06 7.06 0.03
N ILE A 23 -8.13 6.09 0.07
CA ILE A 23 -8.38 4.75 0.63
C ILE A 23 -7.91 4.57 2.08
N ARG A 24 -7.09 5.49 2.62
CA ARG A 24 -6.69 5.48 4.03
C ARG A 24 -7.87 5.75 4.95
N ASN A 25 -7.71 5.44 6.25
CA ASN A 25 -8.68 5.74 7.31
C ASN A 25 -10.07 5.08 7.17
N LYS A 26 -10.18 3.94 6.47
CA LYS A 26 -11.47 3.25 6.25
C LYS A 26 -12.52 4.09 5.50
N ASN A 27 -12.11 5.02 4.64
CA ASN A 27 -13.04 5.79 3.79
C ASN A 27 -13.93 4.90 2.90
N LEU A 28 -13.54 3.65 2.66
CA LEU A 28 -14.28 2.66 1.88
C LEU A 28 -14.88 1.53 2.74
N ASP A 29 -15.02 1.75 4.05
CA ASP A 29 -15.44 0.75 5.04
C ASP A 29 -14.56 -0.51 5.10
N VAL A 30 -13.40 -0.46 4.44
CA VAL A 30 -12.39 -1.51 4.42
C VAL A 30 -11.01 -0.92 4.74
N LYS A 31 -10.17 -1.72 5.39
CA LYS A 31 -8.84 -1.33 5.85
C LYS A 31 -7.80 -1.65 4.79
N PHE A 32 -7.37 -0.62 4.07
CA PHE A 32 -6.20 -0.70 3.20
C PHE A 32 -4.89 -0.58 4.00
N ARG A 33 -3.88 -1.34 3.59
CA ARG A 33 -2.49 -1.25 4.07
C ARG A 33 -1.58 -0.92 2.90
N ARG A 34 -0.56 -0.10 3.13
CA ARG A 34 0.46 0.23 2.13
C ARG A 34 1.72 -0.62 2.37
N GLN A 35 2.42 -1.02 1.31
CA GLN A 35 3.70 -1.76 1.36
C GLN A 35 3.62 -3.05 2.19
N HIS A 36 2.68 -3.92 1.84
CA HIS A 36 2.50 -5.19 2.52
C HIS A 36 3.29 -6.30 1.83
N GLN A 37 4.08 -7.05 2.60
CA GLN A 37 4.73 -8.25 2.08
C GLN A 37 3.70 -9.36 1.87
N ILE A 38 3.58 -9.83 0.63
CA ILE A 38 2.76 -10.98 0.25
C ILE A 38 3.70 -12.16 0.01
N GLY A 39 3.68 -13.11 0.94
CA GLY A 39 4.62 -14.23 0.95
C GLY A 39 6.07 -13.78 1.14
N SER A 40 7.00 -14.59 0.65
CA SER A 40 8.46 -14.36 0.80
C SER A 40 9.09 -13.59 -0.37
N LYS A 41 8.34 -13.28 -1.43
CA LYS A 41 8.87 -12.68 -2.67
C LYS A 41 8.21 -11.39 -3.14
N TYR A 42 6.99 -11.07 -2.70
CA TYR A 42 6.25 -9.92 -3.25
C TYR A 42 5.99 -8.87 -2.18
N ILE A 43 6.04 -7.60 -2.60
CA ILE A 43 5.63 -6.46 -1.79
C ILE A 43 4.54 -5.76 -2.58
N ALA A 44 3.31 -5.77 -2.06
CA ALA A 44 2.20 -5.04 -2.64
C ALA A 44 2.20 -3.59 -2.14
N ASP A 45 2.08 -2.64 -3.06
CA ASP A 45 2.03 -1.22 -2.71
C ASP A 45 0.76 -0.87 -1.95
N PHE A 46 -0.39 -1.43 -2.31
CA PHE A 46 -1.64 -1.36 -1.55
C PHE A 46 -2.26 -2.75 -1.43
N VAL A 47 -2.87 -3.06 -0.29
CA VAL A 47 -3.62 -4.30 -0.11
C VAL A 47 -4.80 -4.08 0.81
N CYS A 48 -5.94 -4.66 0.46
CA CYS A 48 -7.08 -4.82 1.33
C CYS A 48 -7.14 -6.29 1.79
N LEU A 49 -6.67 -6.54 3.01
CA LEU A 49 -6.65 -7.91 3.56
C LEU A 49 -8.05 -8.47 3.77
N GLU A 50 -9.02 -7.61 4.10
CA GLU A 50 -10.42 -8.02 4.34
C GLU A 50 -11.09 -8.55 3.08
N LYS A 51 -10.72 -8.04 1.90
CA LYS A 51 -11.26 -8.46 0.60
C LYS A 51 -10.29 -9.30 -0.22
N ARG A 52 -9.09 -9.58 0.31
CA ARG A 52 -7.96 -10.20 -0.43
C ARG A 52 -7.69 -9.51 -1.77
N LEU A 53 -7.84 -8.19 -1.79
CA LEU A 53 -7.63 -7.38 -2.99
C LEU A 53 -6.23 -6.78 -2.95
N ILE A 54 -5.49 -6.92 -4.05
CA ILE A 54 -4.14 -6.39 -4.26
C ILE A 54 -4.25 -5.32 -5.35
#